data_AF-A0A3T0E6Y1-F1
#
_entry.id   AF-A0A3T0E6Y1-F1
#
_cell.length_a   1.000
_cell.length_b   1.000
_cell.length_c   1.000
_cell.angle_alpha   90.00
_cell.angle_beta   90.00
_cell.angle_gamma   90.00
#
_symmetry.space_group_name_H-M   'P 1'
#
loop_
_entity.id
_entity.type
_entity.pdbx_description
1 polymer ?
#
loop_
_entity_poly.entity_id
_entity_poly.type
_entity_poly.pdbx_seq_one_letter_code
_entity_poly.pdbx_strand_id
1 'polypeptide(L)'
;MVTAIVRNADGKTEVLLVPVTHSSPAMQSDAICIPAAVSIHLGLDDGPSYVVTGEANAVSWDDAGIIPARPGKDWAYGRLPKGLYEDIRSGMLEQLRQHKLKTGKRQR
;
A
#
# COMPACT_ATOMS: atom_id res chain seq x y z
N MET A 1 1.16 1.38 1.86
CA MET A 1 1.58 -0.04 2.00
C MET A 1 2.35 -0.46 0.76
N VAL A 2 3.52 -1.10 0.90
CA VAL A 2 4.35 -1.51 -0.26
C VAL A 2 3.78 -2.79 -0.89
N THR A 3 3.48 -2.76 -2.19
CA THR A 3 2.94 -3.92 -2.92
C THR A 3 3.90 -4.48 -3.98
N ALA A 4 4.83 -3.66 -4.46
CA ALA A 4 5.87 -4.10 -5.39
C ALA A 4 7.17 -3.30 -5.18
N ILE A 5 8.29 -3.93 -5.53
CA ILE A 5 9.62 -3.32 -5.59
C ILE A 5 10.12 -3.51 -7.02
N VAL A 6 10.49 -2.42 -7.67
CA VAL A 6 11.06 -2.41 -9.02
C VAL A 6 12.51 -1.98 -8.91
N ARG A 7 13.42 -2.81 -9.40
CA ARG A 7 14.84 -2.48 -9.51
C ARG A 7 15.12 -2.11 -10.96
N ASN A 8 15.48 -0.86 -11.18
CA ASN A 8 15.77 -0.33 -12.51
C ASN A 8 17.22 -0.61 -12.91
N ALA A 9 17.48 -0.65 -14.21
CA ALA A 9 18.82 -0.93 -14.76
C ALA A 9 19.85 0.15 -14.40
N ASP A 10 19.41 1.36 -14.06
CA ASP A 10 20.25 2.48 -13.59
C ASP A 10 20.63 2.36 -12.09
N GLY A 11 20.26 1.26 -11.44
CA GLY A 11 20.53 1.00 -10.02
C GLY A 11 19.51 1.62 -9.06
N LYS A 12 18.52 2.38 -9.55
CA LYS A 12 17.47 2.95 -8.70
C LYS A 12 16.45 1.89 -8.30
N THR A 13 15.93 2.02 -7.08
CA THR A 13 14.83 1.19 -6.59
C THR A 13 13.60 2.05 -6.46
N GLU A 14 12.52 1.66 -7.15
CA GLU A 14 11.21 2.25 -6.99
C GLU A 14 10.30 1.27 -6.23
N VAL A 15 9.39 1.82 -5.44
CA VAL A 15 8.37 1.05 -4.74
C VAL A 15 6.98 1.53 -5.15
N LEU A 16 6.09 0.56 -5.32
CA LEU A 16 4.68 0.80 -5.55
C LEU A 16 3.94 0.76 -4.21
N LEU A 17 3.20 1.82 -3.91
CA LEU A 17 2.46 1.99 -2.68
C LEU A 17 0.96 2.03 -2.97
N VAL A 18 0.18 1.26 -2.22
CA VAL A 18 -1.28 1.46 -2.11
C VAL A 18 -1.60 2.30 -0.86
N PRO A 19 -2.52 3.27 -0.95
CA PRO A 19 -2.91 4.08 0.20
C PRO A 19 -3.70 3.25 1.22
N VAL A 20 -3.59 3.64 2.49
CA VAL A 20 -4.41 3.16 3.60
C VAL A 20 -5.15 4.36 4.18
N THR A 21 -6.45 4.23 4.46
CA THR A 21 -7.30 5.30 4.99
C THR A 21 -8.23 4.77 6.08
N HIS A 22 -8.62 5.62 7.03
CA HIS A 22 -9.67 5.33 8.00
C HIS A 22 -11.08 5.63 7.46
N SER A 23 -11.17 6.46 6.43
CA SER A 23 -12.45 6.79 5.82
C SER A 23 -12.89 5.65 4.91
N SER A 24 -14.05 5.05 5.20
CA SER A 24 -14.65 4.07 4.29
C SER A 24 -14.80 4.69 2.90
N PRO A 25 -14.21 4.10 1.85
CA PRO A 25 -14.30 4.67 0.51
C PRO A 25 -15.74 4.67 0.02
N ALA A 26 -16.11 5.70 -0.76
CA ALA A 26 -17.48 5.88 -1.25
C ALA A 26 -17.97 4.73 -2.14
N MET A 27 -17.04 4.00 -2.78
CA MET A 27 -17.32 2.80 -3.56
C MET A 27 -16.60 1.60 -2.94
N GLN A 28 -17.36 0.56 -2.56
CA GLN A 28 -16.80 -0.67 -1.98
C GLN A 28 -15.89 -1.44 -2.94
N SER A 29 -16.02 -1.27 -4.26
CA SER A 29 -15.22 -1.99 -5.26
C SER A 29 -13.75 -1.58 -5.31
N ASP A 30 -13.41 -0.45 -4.71
CA ASP A 30 -12.09 0.19 -4.86
C ASP A 30 -11.28 0.12 -3.57
N ALA A 31 -11.76 -0.63 -2.57
CA ALA A 31 -11.06 -0.76 -1.32
C ALA A 31 -11.35 -2.05 -0.55
N ILE A 32 -10.35 -2.48 0.21
CA ILE A 32 -10.40 -3.70 1.02
C ILE A 32 -10.21 -3.31 2.48
N CYS A 33 -11.17 -3.70 3.32
CA CYS A 33 -11.06 -3.53 4.77
C CYS A 33 -9.93 -4.43 5.31
N ILE A 34 -9.03 -3.86 6.10
CA ILE A 34 -7.98 -4.61 6.80
C ILE A 34 -8.66 -5.32 7.98
N PRO A 35 -8.58 -6.66 8.07
CA PRO A 35 -9.16 -7.37 9.19
C PRO A 35 -8.51 -6.95 10.52
N ALA A 36 -9.29 -6.85 11.59
CA ALA A 36 -8.80 -6.40 12.90
C ALA A 36 -7.58 -7.20 13.40
N ALA A 37 -7.55 -8.52 13.17
CA ALA A 37 -6.41 -9.37 13.53
C ALA A 37 -5.12 -8.96 12.79
N VAL A 38 -5.23 -8.45 11.56
CA VAL A 38 -4.10 -7.94 10.79
C VAL A 38 -3.67 -6.56 11.30
N SER A 39 -4.61 -5.68 11.64
CA SER A 39 -4.29 -4.41 12.31
C SER A 39 -3.49 -4.64 13.59
N ILE A 40 -3.93 -5.56 14.44
CA ILE A 40 -3.21 -5.96 15.66
C ILE A 40 -1.82 -6.53 15.33
N HIS A 41 -1.74 -7.44 14.35
CA HIS A 41 -0.46 -8.03 13.93
C HIS A 41 0.56 -6.97 13.46
N LEU A 42 0.09 -5.93 12.78
CA LEU A 42 0.91 -4.83 12.26
C LEU A 42 1.10 -3.69 13.27
N GLY A 43 0.42 -3.72 14.41
CA GLY A 43 0.42 -2.63 15.39
C GLY A 43 -0.22 -1.34 14.87
N LEU A 44 -1.24 -1.45 14.02
CA LEU A 44 -2.11 -0.33 13.65
C LEU A 44 -3.09 -0.02 14.79
N ASP A 45 -3.73 1.14 14.75
CA ASP A 45 -4.77 1.49 15.71
C ASP A 45 -6.05 0.64 15.55
N ASP A 46 -6.96 0.80 16.53
CA ASP A 46 -8.19 0.02 16.64
C ASP A 46 -9.29 0.47 15.65
N GLY A 47 -9.06 1.54 14.89
CA GLY A 47 -9.99 2.05 13.89
C GLY A 47 -10.05 1.16 12.64
N PRO A 48 -11.21 1.05 11.98
CA PRO A 48 -11.29 0.46 10.65
C PRO A 48 -10.29 1.14 9.71
N SER A 49 -9.52 0.32 8.99
CA SER A 49 -8.55 0.76 8.01
C SER A 49 -8.82 0.08 6.68
N TYR A 50 -8.72 0.83 5.59
CA TYR A 50 -9.03 0.36 4.24
C TYR A 50 -7.84 0.56 3.33
N VAL A 51 -7.46 -0.47 2.59
CA VAL A 51 -6.51 -0.37 1.48
C VAL A 51 -7.27 0.04 0.23
N VAL A 52 -6.94 1.18 -0.37
CA VAL A 52 -7.56 1.64 -1.62
C VAL A 52 -6.85 0.98 -2.80
N THR A 53 -7.52 0.07 -3.51
CA THR A 53 -6.94 -0.69 -4.63
C THR A 53 -7.04 0.03 -5.97
N GLY A 54 -7.91 1.05 -6.05
CA GLY A 54 -8.04 1.94 -7.23
C GLY A 54 -6.96 3.01 -7.33
N GLU A 55 -6.04 3.07 -6.37
CA GLU A 55 -4.95 4.05 -6.33
C GLU A 55 -3.61 3.37 -6.12
N ALA A 56 -2.59 3.81 -6.84
CA ALA A 56 -1.22 3.40 -6.62
C ALA A 56 -0.24 4.55 -6.81
N ASN A 57 0.74 4.66 -5.93
CA ASN A 57 1.79 5.66 -5.99
C ASN A 57 3.14 4.98 -6.24
N ALA A 58 3.84 5.40 -7.29
CA ALA A 58 5.22 5.00 -7.51
C ALA A 58 6.15 6.06 -6.92
N VAL A 59 7.05 5.64 -6.04
CA VAL A 59 8.03 6.52 -5.39
C VAL A 59 9.41 5.86 -5.36
N SER A 60 10.47 6.67 -5.33
CA SER A 60 11.82 6.17 -5.12
C SER A 60 11.99 5.63 -3.69
N TRP A 61 12.78 4.57 -3.51
CA TRP A 61 13.05 4.00 -2.19
C TRP A 61 13.81 4.95 -1.25
N ASP A 62 14.54 5.91 -1.81
CA ASP A 62 15.24 6.97 -1.08
C ASP A 62 14.40 8.26 -0.92
N ASP A 63 13.11 8.26 -1.27
CA ASP A 63 12.24 9.41 -1.06
C ASP A 63 12.14 9.74 0.44
N ALA A 64 12.32 11.02 0.79
CA ALA A 64 12.28 11.52 2.17
C ALA A 64 10.94 11.28 2.90
N GLY A 65 9.87 10.93 2.17
CA GLY A 65 8.59 10.50 2.72
C GLY A 65 8.55 9.04 3.18
N ILE A 66 9.55 8.23 2.83
CA ILE A 66 9.73 6.89 3.39
C ILE A 66 10.50 7.08 4.69
N ILE A 67 9.76 6.99 5.80
CA ILE A 67 10.29 7.13 7.15
C ILE A 67 10.22 5.80 7.90
N PRO A 68 11.08 5.57 8.91
CA PRO A 68 11.00 4.38 9.73
C PRO A 68 9.65 4.28 10.47
N ALA A 69 9.07 3.08 10.51
CA ALA A 69 7.88 2.79 11.33
C ALA A 69 8.14 3.00 12.83
N ARG A 70 9.35 2.67 13.29
CA ARG A 70 9.87 3.01 14.62
C ARG A 70 11.29 3.57 14.47
N PRO A 71 11.50 4.88 14.69
CA PRO A 71 12.81 5.51 14.55
C PRO A 71 13.91 4.77 15.31
N GLY A 72 15.02 4.47 14.64
CA GLY A 72 16.17 3.75 15.21
C GLY A 72 15.95 2.24 15.43
N LYS A 73 14.79 1.69 15.04
CA LYS A 73 14.45 0.27 15.28
C LYS A 73 13.95 -0.44 14.03
N ASP A 74 12.80 -0.03 13.51
CA ASP A 74 12.10 -0.75 12.44
C ASP A 74 11.71 0.18 11.30
N TRP A 75 11.96 -0.27 10.06
CA TRP A 75 11.53 0.45 8.85
C TRP A 75 10.11 0.09 8.39
N ALA A 76 9.55 -1.01 8.89
CA ALA A 76 8.24 -1.50 8.50
C ALA A 76 7.45 -1.95 9.73
N TYR A 77 6.12 -1.79 9.65
CA TYR A 77 5.18 -2.27 10.67
C TYR A 77 5.07 -3.81 10.70
N GLY A 78 5.31 -4.47 9.56
CA GLY A 78 5.26 -5.91 9.45
C GLY A 78 5.00 -6.36 8.01
N ARG A 79 4.80 -7.66 7.82
CA ARG A 79 4.39 -8.24 6.52
C ARG A 79 2.90 -8.54 6.55
N LEU A 80 2.25 -8.37 5.41
CA LEU A 80 0.85 -8.77 5.27
C LEU A 80 0.73 -10.30 5.27
N PRO A 81 -0.34 -10.84 5.86
CA PRO A 81 -0.73 -12.21 5.58
C PRO A 81 -0.96 -12.42 4.08
N LYS A 82 -0.57 -13.60 3.59
CA LYS A 82 -0.62 -13.94 2.17
C LYS A 82 -2.01 -13.69 1.55
N GLY A 83 -3.08 -14.12 2.21
CA GLY A 83 -4.45 -13.96 1.71
C GLY A 83 -4.83 -12.49 1.48
N LEU A 84 -4.57 -11.63 2.47
CA LEU A 84 -4.85 -10.19 2.33
C LEU A 84 -4.04 -9.55 1.20
N TYR A 85 -2.76 -9.95 1.03
CA TYR A 85 -1.96 -9.48 -0.09
C TYR A 85 -2.51 -9.93 -1.45
N GLU A 86 -2.99 -11.17 -1.55
CA GLU A 86 -3.60 -11.71 -2.78
C GLU A 86 -4.90 -10.97 -3.13
N ASP A 87 -5.73 -10.64 -2.14
CA ASP A 87 -6.95 -9.85 -2.33
C ASP A 87 -6.61 -8.44 -2.84
N ILE A 88 -5.64 -7.76 -2.20
CA ILE A 88 -5.16 -6.43 -2.63
C ILE A 88 -4.63 -6.47 -4.06
N ARG A 89 -3.78 -7.44 -4.38
CA ARG A 89 -3.22 -7.61 -5.72
C ARG A 89 -4.32 -7.84 -6.75
N SER A 90 -5.31 -8.67 -6.42
CA SER A 90 -6.45 -8.95 -7.31
C SER A 90 -7.28 -7.69 -7.54
N GLY A 91 -7.58 -6.93 -6.49
CA GLY A 91 -8.26 -5.64 -6.58
C GLY A 91 -7.51 -4.64 -7.47
N MET A 92 -6.19 -4.51 -7.32
CA MET A 92 -5.38 -3.62 -8.16
C MET A 92 -5.42 -4.04 -9.64
N LEU A 93 -5.34 -5.34 -9.92
CA LEU A 93 -5.38 -5.87 -11.29
C LEU A 93 -6.75 -5.64 -11.95
N GLU A 94 -7.84 -5.76 -11.17
CA GLU A 94 -9.19 -5.47 -11.65
C GLU A 94 -9.34 -3.99 -12.04
N GLN A 95 -8.86 -3.08 -11.19
CA GLN A 95 -8.88 -1.63 -11.46
C GLN A 95 -8.00 -1.26 -12.67
N LEU A 96 -6.87 -1.95 -12.85
CA LEU A 96 -6.02 -1.78 -14.03
C LEU A 96 -6.72 -2.24 -15.32
N ARG A 97 -7.38 -3.40 -15.30
CA ARG A 97 -8.16 -3.92 -16.46
C ARG A 97 -9.31 -3.00 -16.84
N GLN A 98 -9.92 -2.34 -15.87
CA GLN A 98 -11.00 -1.38 -16.09
C GLN A 98 -10.51 0.03 -16.46
N HIS A 99 -9.19 0.25 -16.57
CA HIS A 99 -8.57 1.56 -16.76
C HIS A 99 -8.94 2.60 -15.69
N LYS A 100 -9.27 2.14 -14.49
CA LYS A 100 -9.67 2.97 -13.34
C LYS A 100 -8.55 3.18 -12.32
N LEU A 101 -7.44 2.46 -12.46
CA LEU A 101 -6.28 2.62 -11.57
C LEU A 101 -5.69 4.02 -11.74
N LYS A 102 -5.84 4.85 -10.71
CA LYS A 102 -5.19 6.15 -10.64
C LYS A 102 -3.74 5.96 -10.19
N THR A 103 -2.81 6.43 -11.02
CA THR A 103 -1.39 6.38 -10.69
C THR A 103 -0.87 7.76 -10.35
N GLY A 104 -0.24 7.89 -9.19
CA GLY A 104 0.51 9.08 -8.80
C GLY A 104 2.00 8.84 -8.94
N LYS A 105 2.73 9.83 -9.49
CA LYS A 105 4.18 9.94 -9.31
C LYS A 105 4.46 11.05 -8.33
N ARG A 106 5.14 10.73 -7.24
CA ARG A 106 5.68 11.74 -6.33
C ARG A 106 7.07 12.11 -6.84
N GLN A 107 7.15 13.16 -7.64
CA GLN A 107 8.43 13.75 -8.04
C GLN A 107 8.75 14.90 -7.08
N ARG A 108 9.96 14.86 -6.52
CA ARG A 108 10.60 16.01 -5.90
C ARG A 108 11.57 16.61 -6.88
#